data_AF-A0A4R1QMI5-F1
#
_entry.id   AF-A0A4R1QMI5-F1
#
_cell.length_a   1.000
_cell.length_b   1.000
_cell.length_c   1.000
_cell.angle_alpha   90.00
_cell.angle_beta   90.00
_cell.angle_gamma   90.00
#
_symmetry.space_group_name_H-M   'P 1'
#
loop_
_entity.id
_entity.type
_entity.pdbx_description
1 polymer ?
#
loop_
_entity_poly.entity_id
_entity_poly.type
_entity_poly.pdbx_seq_one_letter_code
_entity_poly.pdbx_strand_id
1 'polypeptide(L)' 'MSKIWLSRLAQIQTTIRGFKAGNVFYLRDCISCPQALWGRWFREMVDRGAIPGVVYYGKDTYGVNLYQRV' A
#
# COMPACT_ATOMS: atom_id res chain seq x y z
N MET A 1 1.20 -10.57 15.32
CA MET A 1 1.01 -10.46 13.85
C MET A 1 1.57 -11.72 13.20
N SER A 2 0.80 -12.43 12.36
CA SER A 2 1.28 -13.67 11.73
C SER A 2 2.43 -13.40 10.75
N LYS A 3 3.40 -14.33 10.64
CA LYS A 3 4.64 -14.21 9.83
C LYS A 3 4.38 -13.77 8.39
N ILE A 4 3.24 -14.20 7.83
CA ILE A 4 2.78 -13.87 6.47
C ILE A 4 2.58 -12.35 6.29
N TRP A 5 2.04 -11.66 7.29
CA TRP A 5 1.76 -10.22 7.23
C TRP A 5 3.04 -9.39 7.18
N LEU A 6 4.04 -9.78 7.98
CA LEU A 6 5.34 -9.10 8.01
C LEU A 6 6.11 -9.32 6.69
N SER A 7 6.10 -10.54 6.16
CA SER A 7 6.72 -10.83 4.86
C SER A 7 6.07 -10.04 3.72
N ARG A 8 4.73 -9.88 3.74
CA ARG A 8 4.03 -9.06 2.74
C ARG A 8 4.32 -7.57 2.90
N LEU A 9 4.39 -7.06 4.12
CA LEU A 9 4.75 -5.66 4.38
C LEU A 9 6.12 -5.33 3.79
N ALA A 10 7.12 -6.18 4.03
CA ALA A 10 8.46 -5.99 3.50
C ALA A 10 8.49 -6.03 1.95
N GLN A 11 7.71 -6.93 1.33
CA GLN A 11 7.57 -6.98 -0.12
C GLN A 11 6.96 -5.69 -0.68
N ILE A 12 5.87 -5.21 -0.08
CA ILE A 12 5.23 -3.95 -0.48
C ILE A 12 6.19 -2.77 -0.37
N GLN A 13 6.87 -2.63 0.77
CA GLN A 13 7.84 -1.56 0.98
C GLN A 13 8.96 -1.59 -0.05
N THR A 14 9.42 -2.79 -0.44
CA THR A 14 10.45 -2.96 -1.47
C THR A 14 9.96 -2.47 -2.83
N THR A 15 8.74 -2.85 -3.23
CA THR A 15 8.16 -2.39 -4.50
C THR A 15 7.96 -0.87 -4.50
N ILE A 16 7.44 -0.30 -3.40
CA ILE A 16 7.18 1.13 -3.26
C ILE A 16 8.46 1.97 -3.32
N ARG A 17 9.59 1.46 -2.81
CA ARG A 17 10.90 2.13 -2.93
C ARG A 17 11.34 2.30 -4.38
N GLY A 18 10.86 1.46 -5.30
CA GLY A 18 11.10 1.60 -6.74
C GLY A 18 10.24 2.66 -7.41
N PHE A 19 9.18 3.15 -6.76
CA PHE A 19 8.33 4.20 -7.33
C PHE A 19 8.99 5.57 -7.19
N LYS A 20 8.82 6.41 -8.23
CA LYS A 20 9.22 7.82 -8.18
C LYS A 20 8.37 8.57 -7.16
N ALA A 21 8.95 9.57 -6.51
CA ALA A 21 8.19 10.52 -5.70
C ALA A 21 7.10 11.20 -6.57
N GLY A 22 5.92 11.38 -6.00
CA GLY A 22 4.71 11.84 -6.68
C GLY A 22 3.90 10.74 -7.37
N ASN A 23 4.43 9.51 -7.52
CA ASN A 23 3.72 8.44 -8.22
C ASN A 23 2.49 7.97 -7.42
N VAL A 24 1.36 7.84 -8.11
CA VAL A 24 0.09 7.34 -7.56
C VAL A 24 -0.09 5.89 -7.97
N PHE A 25 -0.42 5.02 -7.03
CA PHE A 25 -0.51 3.57 -7.24
C PHE A 25 -1.62 2.92 -6.41
N TYR A 26 -1.99 1.71 -6.79
CA TYR A 26 -2.91 0.84 -6.08
C TYR A 26 -2.13 -0.21 -5.28
N LEU A 27 -2.74 -0.74 -4.21
CA LEU A 27 -2.15 -1.86 -3.47
C LEU A 27 -1.86 -3.10 -4.35
N ARG A 28 -2.70 -3.34 -5.36
CA ARG A 28 -2.50 -4.46 -6.32
C ARG A 28 -1.22 -4.31 -7.15
N ASP A 29 -0.72 -3.10 -7.31
CA ASP A 29 0.52 -2.85 -8.06
C ASP A 29 1.74 -3.26 -7.21
N CYS A 30 1.57 -3.36 -5.89
CA CYS A 30 2.61 -3.81 -4.96
C CYS A 30 2.56 -5.31 -4.69
N ILE A 31 1.38 -5.94 -4.73
CA ILE A 31 1.18 -7.37 -4.46
C ILE A 31 0.16 -8.01 -5.40
N SER A 32 0.49 -9.21 -5.90
CA SER A 32 -0.50 -10.11 -6.52
C SER A 32 -1.33 -10.80 -5.43
N CYS A 33 -2.24 -10.08 -4.79
CA CYS A 33 -3.21 -10.64 -3.85
C CYS A 33 -4.55 -9.90 -3.95
N PRO A 34 -5.68 -10.55 -3.59
CA PRO A 34 -6.98 -9.90 -3.58
C PRO A 34 -6.96 -8.69 -2.64
N GLN A 35 -7.24 -7.49 -3.17
CA GLN A 35 -7.25 -6.25 -2.39
C GLN A 35 -8.20 -6.31 -1.19
N ALA A 36 -9.28 -7.08 -1.25
CA ALA A 36 -10.27 -7.19 -0.18
C ALA A 36 -9.68 -7.72 1.14
N LEU A 37 -8.65 -8.58 1.09
CA LEU A 37 -8.04 -9.17 2.28
C LEU A 37 -7.02 -8.23 2.95
N TRP A 38 -6.40 -7.35 2.16
CA TRP A 38 -5.25 -6.55 2.59
C TRP A 38 -5.51 -5.05 2.60
N GLY A 39 -6.58 -4.59 1.96
CA GLY A 39 -6.87 -3.17 1.76
C GLY A 39 -7.11 -2.42 3.06
N ARG A 40 -7.90 -3.00 3.98
CA ARG A 40 -8.14 -2.42 5.31
C ARG A 40 -6.86 -2.34 6.12
N TRP A 41 -6.14 -3.45 6.22
CA TRP A 41 -4.87 -3.52 6.93
C TRP A 41 -3.82 -2.56 6.36
N PHE A 42 -3.70 -2.48 5.03
CA PHE A 42 -2.72 -1.61 4.39
C PHE A 42 -3.05 -0.13 4.65
N ARG A 43 -4.33 0.24 4.56
CA ARG A 43 -4.81 1.57 4.92
C ARG A 43 -4.41 1.93 6.36
N GLU A 44 -4.62 1.03 7.31
CA GLU A 44 -4.21 1.22 8.71
C GLU A 44 -2.69 1.35 8.87
N MET A 45 -1.89 0.59 8.11
CA MET A 45 -0.42 0.69 8.15
C MET A 45 0.10 2.02 7.60
N VAL A 46 -0.52 2.52 6.52
CA VAL A 46 -0.21 3.86 5.98
C VAL A 46 -0.61 4.95 6.98
N ASP A 47 -1.81 4.87 7.55
CA ASP A 47 -2.32 5.84 8.53
C ASP A 47 -1.47 5.91 9.81
N ARG A 48 -0.94 4.77 10.25
CA ARG A 48 0.02 4.67 11.37
C ARG A 48 1.44 5.10 11.03
N GLY A 49 1.73 5.45 9.78
CA GLY A 49 3.09 5.80 9.33
C GLY A 49 4.05 4.60 9.27
N ALA A 50 3.55 3.36 9.32
CA ALA A 50 4.38 2.15 9.24
C ALA A 50 4.98 1.94 7.83
N ILE A 51 4.46 2.65 6.83
CA ILE A 51 4.96 2.65 5.46
C ILE A 51 5.51 4.04 5.16
N PRO A 52 6.80 4.28 5.45
CA PRO A 52 7.38 5.60 5.32
C PRO A 52 7.35 6.06 3.87
N GLY A 53 7.00 7.33 3.67
CA GLY A 53 6.98 7.93 2.35
C GLY A 53 5.79 7.52 1.48
N VAL A 54 4.72 7.04 2.10
CA VAL A 54 3.44 6.75 1.43
C VAL A 54 2.33 7.46 2.15
N VAL A 55 1.46 8.11 1.38
CA VAL A 55 0.26 8.77 1.89
C VAL A 55 -0.96 8.22 1.19
N TYR A 56 -2.09 8.26 1.87
CA TYR A 56 -3.37 7.99 1.25
C TYR A 56 -3.75 9.14 0.32
N TYR A 57 -3.98 8.83 -0.96
CA TYR A 57 -4.28 9.83 -1.99
C TYR A 57 -5.78 10.04 -2.19
N GLY A 58 -6.59 8.99 -2.05
CA GLY A 58 -8.03 9.07 -2.27
C GLY A 58 -8.64 7.76 -2.73
N LYS A 59 -9.80 7.85 -3.38
CA LYS A 59 -10.43 6.71 -4.08
C LYS A 59 -10.54 7.01 -5.57
N ASP A 60 -10.45 5.98 -6.39
CA ASP A 60 -10.81 6.08 -7.80
C ASP A 60 -12.35 6.12 -7.99
N THR A 61 -12.79 6.19 -9.24
CA THR A 61 -14.22 6.19 -9.63
C THR A 61 -14.98 4.92 -9.21
N TYR A 62 -14.26 3.82 -8.93
CA TYR A 62 -14.82 2.53 -8.51
C TYR A 62 -14.71 2.32 -6.99
N GLY A 63 -14.29 3.34 -6.23
CA GLY A 63 -14.17 3.28 -4.78
C GLY A 63 -12.90 2.56 -4.28
N VAL A 64 -11.94 2.28 -5.15
CA VAL A 64 -10.67 1.62 -4.82
C VAL A 64 -9.69 2.63 -4.23
N ASN A 65 -9.03 2.27 -3.14
CA ASN A 65 -8.06 3.14 -2.47
C ASN A 65 -6.79 3.35 -3.33
N LEU A 66 -6.44 4.63 -3.49
CA LEU A 66 -5.23 5.13 -4.14
C LEU A 66 -4.23 5.63 -3.09
N TYR A 67 -2.96 5.43 -3.37
CA TYR A 67 -1.84 5.85 -2.53
C TYR A 67 -0.82 6.60 -3.36
N GLN A 68 -0.10 7.52 -2.74
CA GLN A 68 0.96 8.29 -3.39
C GLN A 68 2.28 8.11 -2.66
N ARG A 69 3.36 7.92 -3.42
CA ARG A 69 4.73 7.97 -2.90
C ARG A 69 5.14 9.43 -2.72
N VAL A 70 5.56 9.83 -1.53
CA VAL A 70 6.06 11.18 -1.21
C VAL A 70 7.57 11.22 -1.04
#